data_AF-A0A672JG70-F1
#
_entry.id   AF-A0A672JG70-F1
#
_cell.length_a   1.000
_cell.length_b   1.000
_cell.length_c   1.000
_cell.angle_alpha   90.00
_cell.angle_beta   90.00
_cell.angle_gamma   90.00
#
_symmetry.space_group_name_H-M   'P 1'
#
loop_
_entity.id
_entity.type
_entity.pdbx_description
1 polymer ?
#
loop_
_entity_poly.entity_id
_entity_poly.type
_entity_poly.pdbx_seq_one_letter_code
_entity_poly.pdbx_strand_id
1 'polypeptide(L)'
;HLPRNLFGDSGGSASRPARLDCVKASEQCLKEYSCSTKYRTMRQCVAGRESNFTAVTGLEAQGECRNAIDAMKQSPLYNCRCRRGMKKEKNCLRIFWSIFDSLQGNDLLEYSPYEPANSRLSDIFHLAPIIAGLHVFPLSQRRRCKWH
;
A
#
# COMPACT_ATOMS: atom_id res chain seq x y z
N HIS A 1 -1.06 -37.93 -21.50
CA HIS A 1 0.07 -37.95 -20.55
C HIS A 1 0.14 -36.61 -19.84
N LEU A 2 -0.37 -36.54 -18.61
CA LEU A 2 -0.19 -35.40 -17.71
C LEU A 2 0.21 -35.99 -16.35
N PRO A 3 1.40 -35.71 -15.79
CA PRO A 3 1.73 -36.20 -14.48
C PRO A 3 1.15 -35.28 -13.40
N ARG A 4 0.48 -35.96 -12.46
CA ARG A 4 0.12 -35.52 -11.13
C ARG A 4 1.30 -34.85 -10.41
N ASN A 5 1.01 -33.81 -9.64
CA ASN A 5 1.52 -33.69 -8.28
C ASN A 5 0.42 -33.07 -7.40
N LEU A 6 -0.31 -33.94 -6.71
CA LEU A 6 -0.98 -33.58 -5.47
C LEU A 6 0.11 -33.43 -4.40
N PHE A 7 0.29 -32.22 -3.89
CA PHE A 7 0.80 -32.03 -2.53
C PHE A 7 -0.23 -31.18 -1.80
N GLY A 8 -1.13 -31.87 -1.10
CA GLY A 8 -1.82 -31.33 0.05
C GLY A 8 -1.08 -31.81 1.29
N ASP A 9 -0.51 -30.89 2.05
CA ASP A 9 -0.41 -31.03 3.50
C ASP A 9 -0.60 -29.66 4.17
N SER A 10 -1.80 -29.50 4.73
CA SER A 10 -2.06 -29.09 6.11
C SER A 10 -1.35 -27.87 6.69
N GLY A 11 -2.09 -26.75 6.79
CA GLY A 11 -1.88 -25.75 7.85
C GLY A 11 -1.46 -24.35 7.41
N GLY A 12 -2.40 -23.57 6.88
CA GLY A 12 -2.20 -22.13 6.71
C GLY A 12 -3.45 -21.49 6.17
N SER A 13 -4.01 -20.53 6.92
CA SER A 13 -5.15 -19.70 6.54
C SER A 13 -5.12 -19.39 5.04
N ALA A 14 -6.27 -19.51 4.36
CA ALA A 14 -6.46 -19.02 2.99
C ALA A 14 -6.04 -17.55 2.90
N SER A 15 -4.76 -17.34 2.67
CA SER A 15 -4.18 -16.02 2.48
C SER A 15 -4.60 -15.63 1.09
N ARG A 16 -5.44 -14.59 0.99
CA ARG A 16 -5.36 -13.69 -0.17
C ARG A 16 -3.86 -13.52 -0.45
N PRO A 17 -3.39 -13.69 -1.69
CA PRO A 17 -1.96 -13.64 -1.99
C PRO A 17 -1.39 -12.44 -1.25
N ALA A 18 -0.53 -12.70 -0.26
CA ALA A 18 -0.17 -11.71 0.74
C ALA A 18 0.25 -10.45 -0.01
N ARG A 19 -0.54 -9.37 0.10
CA ARG A 19 -0.32 -8.17 -0.71
C ARG A 19 1.13 -7.76 -0.49
N LEU A 20 1.90 -7.67 -1.58
CA LEU A 20 3.30 -7.27 -1.45
C LEU A 20 3.35 -5.87 -0.84
N ASP A 21 4.23 -5.70 0.15
CA ASP A 21 4.51 -4.36 0.65
C ASP A 21 5.16 -3.50 -0.43
N CYS A 22 4.94 -2.20 -0.38
CA CYS A 22 5.41 -1.30 -1.44
C CYS A 22 6.92 -1.33 -1.63
N VAL A 23 7.69 -1.69 -0.60
CA VAL A 23 9.15 -1.87 -0.72
C VAL A 23 9.46 -3.06 -1.62
N LYS A 24 8.92 -4.24 -1.30
CA LYS A 24 9.14 -5.46 -2.11
C LYS A 24 8.57 -5.34 -3.52
N ALA A 25 7.39 -4.74 -3.66
CA ALA A 25 6.79 -4.50 -4.98
C ALA A 25 7.68 -3.60 -5.85
N SER A 26 8.28 -2.55 -5.25
CA SER A 26 9.22 -1.69 -5.97
C SER A 26 10.52 -2.39 -6.33
N GLU A 27 11.07 -3.20 -5.43
CA GLU A 27 12.29 -3.98 -5.71
C GLU A 27 12.06 -4.97 -6.85
N GLN A 28 10.88 -5.60 -6.92
CA GLN A 28 10.51 -6.49 -8.02
C GLN A 28 10.35 -5.74 -9.34
N CYS A 29 9.66 -4.60 -9.34
CA CYS A 29 9.49 -3.78 -10.54
C CYS A 29 10.82 -3.25 -11.07
N LEU A 30 11.76 -2.88 -10.19
CA LEU A 30 13.07 -2.37 -10.58
C LEU A 30 13.98 -3.45 -11.20
N LYS A 31 13.73 -4.73 -10.91
CA LYS A 31 14.43 -5.87 -11.55
C LYS A 31 13.95 -6.11 -12.98
N GLU A 32 12.72 -5.74 -13.30
CA GLU A 32 12.15 -5.92 -14.62
C GLU A 32 12.29 -4.65 -15.46
N TYR A 33 12.99 -4.73 -16.60
CA TYR A 33 13.28 -3.56 -17.43
C TYR A 33 12.01 -2.82 -17.90
N SER A 34 10.99 -3.56 -18.32
CA SER A 34 9.68 -3.04 -18.77
C SER A 34 8.99 -2.24 -17.66
N CYS A 35 8.86 -2.84 -16.46
CA CYS A 35 8.23 -2.22 -15.30
C CYS A 35 9.03 -1.00 -14.83
N SER A 36 10.35 -1.15 -14.67
CA SER A 36 11.25 -0.08 -14.23
C SER A 36 11.19 1.15 -15.13
N THR A 37 11.16 0.95 -16.45
CA THR A 37 11.06 2.04 -17.43
C THR A 37 9.72 2.77 -17.30
N LYS A 38 8.60 2.04 -17.31
CA LYS A 38 7.26 2.63 -17.15
C LYS A 38 7.09 3.32 -15.80
N TYR A 39 7.66 2.77 -14.74
CA TYR A 39 7.66 3.37 -13.39
C TYR A 39 8.41 4.70 -13.35
N ARG A 40 9.55 4.81 -14.04
CA ARG A 40 10.32 6.07 -14.15
C ARG A 40 9.55 7.11 -14.96
N THR A 41 9.02 6.72 -16.13
CA THR A 41 8.21 7.60 -16.99
C THR A 41 7.00 8.13 -16.22
N MET A 42 6.25 7.25 -15.55
CA MET A 42 5.08 7.65 -14.74
C MET A 42 5.42 8.73 -13.71
N ARG A 43 6.55 8.60 -13.00
CA ARG A 43 6.99 9.61 -12.01
C ARG A 43 7.30 10.97 -12.63
N GLN A 44 7.79 10.99 -13.87
CA GLN A 44 8.09 12.23 -14.59
C GLN A 44 6.81 12.92 -15.08
N CYS A 45 5.74 12.17 -15.34
CA CYS A 45 4.47 12.70 -15.81
C CYS A 45 3.74 13.61 -14.81
N VAL A 46 3.98 13.44 -13.51
CA VAL A 46 3.31 14.23 -12.45
C VAL A 46 4.00 15.57 -12.22
N ALA A 47 5.33 15.60 -12.31
CA ALA A 47 6.11 16.83 -12.21
C ALA A 47 5.73 17.87 -13.29
N GLY A 48 5.17 17.41 -14.41
CA GLY A 48 4.64 18.25 -15.47
C GLY A 48 3.16 18.64 -15.33
N ARG A 49 2.43 18.19 -14.32
CA ARG A 49 0.98 18.45 -14.24
C ARG A 49 0.61 19.84 -13.71
N GLU A 50 1.49 20.43 -12.90
CA GLU A 50 1.31 21.78 -12.32
C GLU A 50 1.92 22.90 -13.17
N SER A 51 2.94 22.56 -13.96
CA SER A 51 3.47 23.44 -15.00
C SER A 51 2.70 23.16 -16.29
N ASN A 52 2.59 24.11 -17.22
CA ASN A 52 1.95 23.92 -18.52
C ASN A 52 2.71 22.92 -19.44
N PHE A 53 3.22 21.80 -18.92
CA PHE A 53 3.94 20.74 -19.62
C PHE A 53 3.06 20.12 -20.71
N THR A 54 1.75 20.08 -20.51
CA THR A 54 0.75 19.71 -21.52
C THR A 54 0.79 20.59 -22.77
N ALA A 55 1.31 21.81 -22.68
CA ALA A 55 1.50 22.71 -23.82
C ALA A 55 2.90 22.62 -24.46
N VAL A 56 3.91 22.10 -23.73
CA VAL A 56 5.33 22.11 -24.13
C VAL A 56 5.81 20.75 -24.63
N THR A 57 5.29 19.65 -24.10
CA THR A 57 5.57 18.30 -24.60
C THR A 57 4.42 17.83 -25.47
N GLY A 58 4.71 17.56 -26.74
CA GLY A 58 3.70 17.22 -27.76
C GLY A 58 2.83 16.00 -27.40
N LEU A 59 1.76 15.79 -28.19
CA LEU A 59 0.78 14.70 -28.02
C LEU A 59 1.41 13.31 -27.75
N GLU A 60 2.59 13.06 -28.30
CA GLU A 60 3.34 11.82 -28.14
C GLU A 60 3.78 11.57 -26.69
N ALA A 61 4.31 12.59 -26.02
CA ALA A 61 4.74 12.50 -24.61
C ALA A 61 3.55 12.29 -23.65
N GLN A 62 2.39 12.87 -23.97
CA GLN A 62 1.14 12.63 -23.23
C GLN A 62 0.68 11.17 -23.39
N GLY A 63 0.81 10.61 -24.60
CA GLY A 63 0.51 9.21 -24.89
C GLY A 63 1.39 8.25 -24.10
N GLU A 64 2.70 8.52 -24.04
CA GLU A 64 3.64 7.74 -23.24
C GLU A 64 3.34 7.79 -21.74
N CYS A 65 2.96 8.96 -21.22
CA CYS A 65 2.56 9.13 -19.84
C CYS A 65 1.31 8.33 -19.48
N ARG A 66 0.29 8.38 -20.31
CA ARG A 66 -0.93 7.58 -20.11
C ARG A 66 -0.62 6.08 -20.16
N ASN A 67 0.17 5.67 -21.15
CA ASN A 67 0.59 4.27 -21.27
C ASN A 67 1.40 3.79 -20.04
N ALA A 68 2.27 4.64 -19.49
CA ALA A 68 3.02 4.35 -18.28
C ALA A 68 2.11 4.19 -17.04
N ILE A 69 1.15 5.10 -16.86
CA ILE A 69 0.14 5.01 -15.79
C ILE A 69 -0.67 3.72 -15.90
N ASP A 70 -1.13 3.36 -17.11
CA ASP A 70 -1.96 2.17 -17.32
C ASP A 70 -1.18 0.87 -17.11
N ALA A 71 0.10 0.82 -17.51
CA ALA A 71 0.99 -0.30 -17.17
C ALA A 71 1.19 -0.42 -15.66
N MET A 72 1.29 0.71 -14.94
CA MET A 72 1.45 0.69 -13.48
C MET A 72 0.20 0.23 -12.75
N LYS A 73 -1.00 0.53 -13.24
CA LYS A 73 -2.26 -0.02 -12.71
C LYS A 73 -2.35 -1.55 -12.78
N GLN A 74 -1.72 -2.16 -13.79
CA GLN A 74 -1.66 -3.61 -13.95
C GLN A 74 -0.56 -4.27 -13.10
N SER A 75 0.39 -3.47 -12.60
CA SER A 75 1.52 -3.97 -11.82
C SER A 75 1.14 -4.20 -10.35
N PRO A 76 1.92 -5.02 -9.60
CA PRO A 76 1.71 -5.22 -8.17
C PRO A 76 1.92 -3.94 -7.33
N LEU A 77 2.48 -2.87 -7.91
CA LEU A 77 2.67 -1.58 -7.25
C LEU A 77 1.35 -0.84 -6.98
N TYR A 78 0.33 -1.02 -7.84
CA TYR A 78 -0.93 -0.30 -7.71
C TYR A 78 -1.66 -0.60 -6.39
N ASN A 79 -1.59 -1.87 -5.98
CA ASN A 79 -2.32 -2.40 -4.83
C ASN A 79 -1.43 -2.65 -3.60
N CYS A 80 -0.19 -2.15 -3.62
CA CYS A 80 0.74 -2.34 -2.51
C CYS A 80 0.26 -1.58 -1.28
N ARG A 81 0.56 -2.14 -0.09
CA ARG A 81 0.20 -1.54 1.21
C ARG A 81 1.37 -1.62 2.16
N CYS A 82 1.46 -0.66 3.08
CA CYS A 82 2.45 -0.70 4.15
C CYS A 82 1.93 -1.44 5.37
N ARG A 83 2.84 -1.98 6.18
CA ARG A 83 2.51 -2.60 7.47
C ARG A 83 3.09 -1.75 8.59
N ARG A 84 2.29 -1.52 9.62
CA ARG A 84 2.70 -0.76 10.80
C ARG A 84 3.80 -1.51 11.54
N GLY A 85 4.88 -0.83 11.94
CA GLY A 85 6.00 -1.45 12.66
C GLY A 85 6.99 -2.22 11.77
N MET A 86 6.96 -2.05 10.45
CA MET A 86 7.96 -2.66 9.57
C MET A 86 9.29 -1.90 9.61
N LYS A 87 10.43 -2.62 9.52
CA LYS A 87 11.79 -2.03 9.57
C LYS A 87 12.02 -0.85 8.61
N LYS A 88 11.36 -0.87 7.45
CA LYS A 88 11.44 0.17 6.40
C LYS A 88 10.14 0.96 6.24
N GLU A 89 9.38 1.18 7.31
CA GLU A 89 8.04 1.82 7.26
C GLU A 89 8.06 3.19 6.59
N LYS A 90 8.98 4.08 7.02
CA LYS A 90 9.16 5.40 6.40
C LYS A 90 9.42 5.33 4.89
N ASN A 91 10.20 4.34 4.45
CA ASN A 91 10.49 4.13 3.03
C ASN A 91 9.26 3.59 2.28
N CYS A 92 8.53 2.64 2.88
CA CYS A 92 7.30 2.12 2.32
C CYS A 92 6.28 3.24 2.05
N LEU A 93 6.07 4.10 3.05
CA LEU A 93 5.16 5.25 2.92
C LEU A 93 5.61 6.20 1.82
N ARG A 94 6.90 6.52 1.73
CA ARG A 94 7.44 7.35 0.64
C ARG A 94 7.12 6.77 -0.74
N ILE A 95 7.29 5.45 -0.90
CA ILE A 95 7.00 4.76 -2.17
C ILE A 95 5.50 4.82 -2.47
N PHE A 96 4.66 4.46 -1.49
CA PHE A 96 3.21 4.46 -1.60
C PHE A 96 2.68 5.82 -2.07
N TRP A 97 3.04 6.90 -1.37
CA TRP A 97 2.54 8.23 -1.69
C TRP A 97 2.95 8.69 -3.08
N SER A 98 4.19 8.36 -3.48
CA SER A 98 4.65 8.72 -4.82
C SER A 98 3.91 7.97 -5.94
N ILE A 99 3.50 6.73 -5.71
CA ILE A 99 2.67 5.97 -6.66
C ILE A 99 1.24 6.51 -6.65
N PHE A 100 0.69 6.75 -5.46
CA PHE A 100 -0.66 7.25 -5.27
C PHE A 100 -0.87 8.59 -5.98
N ASP A 101 0.02 9.53 -5.76
CA ASP A 101 0.04 10.85 -6.40
C ASP A 101 0.09 10.72 -7.94
N SER A 102 0.89 9.78 -8.44
CA SER A 102 1.02 9.54 -9.89
C SER A 102 -0.19 8.87 -10.55
N LEU A 103 -0.94 8.06 -9.81
CA LEU A 103 -2.01 7.24 -10.37
C LEU A 103 -3.41 7.80 -10.12
N GLN A 104 -3.63 8.48 -8.99
CA GLN A 104 -4.97 8.84 -8.52
C GLN A 104 -5.28 10.33 -8.57
N GLY A 105 -4.31 11.21 -8.84
CA GLY A 105 -4.56 12.61 -9.22
C GLY A 105 -5.67 13.31 -8.41
N ASN A 106 -5.54 13.28 -7.08
CA ASN A 106 -6.35 14.03 -6.09
C ASN A 106 -7.61 13.35 -5.53
N ASP A 107 -7.89 12.08 -5.79
CA ASP A 107 -9.01 11.37 -5.13
C ASP A 107 -8.61 10.84 -3.73
N LEU A 108 -8.39 11.77 -2.80
CA LEU A 108 -7.74 11.56 -1.50
C LEU A 108 -8.59 10.81 -0.45
N LEU A 109 -9.88 10.58 -0.70
CA LEU A 109 -10.80 10.26 0.39
C LEU A 109 -10.92 8.77 0.76
N GLU A 110 -10.42 7.83 -0.06
CA GLU A 110 -10.75 6.41 0.16
C GLU A 110 -9.56 5.43 0.30
N TYR A 111 -8.30 5.87 0.18
CA TYR A 111 -7.16 4.94 0.10
C TYR A 111 -6.16 5.05 1.26
N SER A 112 -6.33 4.19 2.29
CA SER A 112 -5.40 4.12 3.44
C SER A 112 -4.05 3.49 3.09
N PRO A 113 -2.89 4.10 3.40
CA PRO A 113 -1.56 3.57 3.06
C PRO A 113 -1.22 2.24 3.74
N TYR A 114 -1.92 1.89 4.81
CA TYR A 114 -1.69 0.65 5.53
C TYR A 114 -2.63 -0.45 5.06
N GLU A 115 -2.19 -1.70 5.19
CA GLU A 115 -3.14 -2.82 5.14
C GLU A 115 -4.25 -2.55 6.16
N PRO A 116 -5.52 -2.72 5.77
CA PRO A 116 -6.60 -2.79 6.75
C PRO A 116 -6.19 -3.81 7.80
N ALA A 117 -6.38 -3.49 9.08
CA ALA A 117 -6.12 -4.44 10.15
C ALA A 117 -7.04 -5.65 9.93
N ASN A 118 -6.52 -6.65 9.23
CA ASN A 118 -7.26 -7.84 8.85
C ASN A 118 -7.30 -8.76 10.06
N SER A 119 -8.08 -8.41 11.09
CA SER A 119 -8.79 -9.40 11.88
C SER A 119 -9.78 -8.69 12.81
N ARG A 120 -11.07 -8.92 12.64
CA ARG A 120 -12.05 -8.66 13.73
C ARG A 120 -11.58 -9.25 15.05
N LEU A 121 -10.74 -10.29 15.01
CA LEU A 121 -10.12 -10.93 16.16
C LEU A 121 -9.01 -10.09 16.82
N SER A 122 -8.19 -9.34 16.07
CA SER A 122 -7.16 -8.46 16.66
C SER A 122 -7.81 -7.30 17.40
N ASP A 123 -8.90 -6.74 16.87
CA ASP A 123 -9.67 -5.71 17.55
C ASP A 123 -10.30 -6.22 18.86
N ILE A 124 -10.78 -7.47 18.89
CA ILE A 124 -11.25 -8.13 20.12
C ILE A 124 -10.13 -8.25 21.14
N PHE A 125 -8.92 -8.64 20.74
CA PHE A 125 -7.77 -8.71 21.66
C PHE A 125 -7.28 -7.33 22.12
N HIS A 126 -7.44 -6.29 21.31
CA HIS A 126 -7.14 -4.90 21.72
C HIS A 126 -8.13 -4.36 22.77
N LEU A 127 -9.33 -4.95 22.89
CA LEU A 127 -10.28 -4.62 23.96
C LEU A 127 -9.95 -5.33 25.28
N ALA A 128 -9.21 -6.45 25.26
CA ALA A 128 -8.91 -7.22 26.46
C ALA A 128 -8.15 -6.41 27.53
N PRO A 129 -7.12 -5.60 27.21
CA PRO A 129 -6.49 -4.70 28.18
C PRO A 129 -7.45 -3.64 28.74
N ILE A 130 -8.41 -3.18 27.95
CA ILE A 130 -9.42 -2.19 28.37
C ILE A 130 -10.37 -2.84 29.38
N ILE A 131 -10.93 -4.00 29.05
CA ILE A 131 -11.86 -4.76 29.90
C ILE A 131 -11.19 -5.17 31.22
N ALA A 132 -9.96 -5.66 31.16
CA ALA A 132 -9.17 -5.97 32.34
C ALA A 132 -8.95 -4.72 33.23
N GLY A 133 -8.68 -3.57 32.61
CA GLY A 133 -8.53 -2.29 33.32
C GLY A 133 -9.82 -1.81 34.01
N LEU A 134 -11.00 -2.13 33.48
CA LEU A 134 -12.30 -1.81 34.08
C LEU A 134 -12.65 -2.75 35.24
N HIS A 135 -12.25 -4.02 35.16
CA HIS A 135 -12.45 -5.01 36.23
C HIS A 135 -11.58 -4.71 37.46
N VAL A 136 -10.36 -4.21 37.25
CA VAL A 136 -9.44 -3.86 38.35
C VAL A 136 -9.74 -2.47 38.92
N PHE A 137 -10.30 -1.57 38.12
CA PHE A 137 -10.72 -0.23 38.56
C PHE A 137 -12.11 0.10 37.98
N PRO A 138 -13.19 -0.04 38.75
CA PRO A 138 -14.52 0.32 38.27
C PRO A 138 -14.54 1.78 37.81
N LEU A 139 -15.26 2.05 36.71
CA LEU A 139 -15.41 3.38 36.10
C LEU A 139 -15.87 4.46 37.09
N SER A 140 -16.45 4.04 38.23
CA SER A 140 -16.84 4.92 39.34
C SER A 140 -15.65 5.65 40.00
N GLN A 141 -14.41 5.20 39.79
CA GLN A 141 -13.23 5.75 40.45
C GLN A 141 -12.08 6.05 39.48
N ARG A 142 -12.30 6.84 38.42
CA ARG A 142 -11.17 7.35 37.60
C ARG A 142 -11.28 8.82 37.24
N ARG A 143 -10.49 9.64 37.96
CA ARG A 143 -9.74 10.73 37.31
C ARG A 143 -8.76 10.05 36.33
N ARG A 144 -9.10 10.04 35.04
CA ARG A 144 -8.14 9.69 33.97
C ARG A 144 -6.99 10.72 33.99
N CYS A 145 -5.79 10.31 33.56
CA CYS A 145 -4.58 11.13 33.66
C CYS A 145 -4.83 12.57 33.19
N LYS A 146 -4.46 13.55 34.03
CA LYS A 146 -4.29 14.94 33.60
C LYS A 146 -2.99 14.96 32.80
N TRP A 147 -3.08 15.43 31.55
CA TRP A 147 -1.89 15.71 30.74
C TRP A 147 -1.06 16.78 31.45
N HIS A 148 0.24 16.53 31.55
CA HIS A 148 1.20 17.40 32.24
C HIS A 148 1.65 18.56 31.35
#